data_AF-H1PJW0-F1
#
_entry.id   AF-H1PJW0-F1
#
_cell.length_a   1.000
_cell.length_b   1.000
_cell.length_c   1.000
_cell.angle_alpha   90.00
_cell.angle_beta   90.00
_cell.angle_gamma   90.00
#
_symmetry.space_group_name_H-M   'P 1'
#
loop_
_entity.id
_entity.type
_entity.pdbx_description
1 polymer ?
#
loop_
_entity_poly.entity_id
_entity_poly.type
_entity_poly.pdbx_seq_one_letter_code
_entity_poly.pdbx_strand_id
1 'polypeptide(L)'
;MDVIKLRMMISILSFATLGVCLLARNTWVSLVLIAVCLLIALALLGKNISLLYNITDDNPNKKTIRLVTVFNAVCFLAVIIIVVLNVTGRIKLTDNSESMLASAITSLVILILGNFCPKLPYSKYTGLRLPWTLADEATWILAHRILGYTAIPIGVSNIIAMFTFHETTIRNGFAVGAFLLWVAIASLISLVAFYKRGANNPNEY
;
A
#
# COMPACT_ATOMS: atom_id res chain seq x y z
N MET A 1 2.58 25.52 6.68
CA MET A 1 1.35 25.12 5.94
C MET A 1 0.46 24.39 6.93
N ASP A 2 -0.78 24.83 7.12
CA ASP A 2 -1.65 24.24 8.15
C ASP A 2 -2.08 22.81 7.80
N VAL A 3 -2.24 21.95 8.80
CA VAL A 3 -2.66 20.53 8.64
C VAL A 3 -3.93 20.43 7.79
N ILE A 4 -4.87 21.35 8.04
CA ILE A 4 -6.16 21.44 7.37
C ILE A 4 -6.00 21.78 5.88
N LYS A 5 -5.15 22.76 5.56
CA LYS A 5 -4.85 23.16 4.18
C LYS A 5 -4.18 22.03 3.40
N LEU A 6 -3.23 21.32 4.03
CA LEU A 6 -2.56 20.18 3.41
C LEU A 6 -3.52 19.01 3.15
N ARG A 7 -4.39 18.67 4.11
CA ARG A 7 -5.42 17.64 3.93
C ARG A 7 -6.38 17.99 2.80
N MET A 8 -6.89 19.23 2.78
CA MET A 8 -7.74 19.71 1.69
C MET A 8 -7.02 19.62 0.34
N MET A 9 -5.74 20.00 0.27
CA MET A 9 -4.98 19.97 -0.97
C MET A 9 -4.79 18.53 -1.49
N ILE A 10 -4.52 17.55 -0.62
CA ILE A 10 -4.43 16.14 -1.00
C ILE A 10 -5.77 15.64 -1.53
N SER A 11 -6.88 15.93 -0.83
CA SER A 11 -8.22 15.51 -1.28
C SER A 11 -8.61 16.14 -2.61
N ILE A 12 -8.38 17.44 -2.79
CA ILE A 12 -8.65 18.14 -4.05
C ILE A 12 -7.83 17.52 -5.19
N LEU A 13 -6.56 17.19 -4.93
CA LEU A 13 -5.69 16.57 -5.92
C LEU A 13 -6.17 15.15 -6.31
N SER A 14 -6.66 14.36 -5.34
CA SER A 14 -7.31 13.07 -5.61
C SER A 14 -8.60 13.22 -6.44
N PHE A 15 -9.44 14.21 -6.15
CA PHE A 15 -10.64 14.49 -6.92
C PHE A 15 -10.33 15.03 -8.33
N ALA A 16 -9.30 15.86 -8.47
CA ALA A 16 -8.82 16.32 -9.77
C ALA A 16 -8.35 15.14 -10.63
N THR A 17 -7.69 14.15 -10.01
CA THR A 17 -7.27 12.91 -10.67
C THR A 17 -8.47 12.13 -11.22
N LEU A 18 -9.55 12.01 -10.44
CA LEU A 18 -10.79 11.39 -10.89
C LEU A 18 -11.47 12.17 -12.03
N GLY A 19 -11.49 13.50 -11.93
CA GLY A 19 -12.04 14.38 -12.97
C GLY A 19 -11.30 14.26 -14.30
N VAL A 20 -9.97 14.21 -14.24
CA VAL A 20 -9.12 13.94 -15.41
C VAL A 20 -9.44 12.58 -16.03
N CYS A 21 -9.66 11.56 -15.19
CA CYS A 21 -10.02 10.21 -15.63
C CYS A 21 -11.34 10.18 -16.44
N LEU A 22 -12.33 10.99 -16.03
CA LEU A 22 -13.66 11.03 -16.66
C LEU A 22 -13.74 11.93 -17.90
N LEU A 23 -12.95 13.02 -17.93
CA LEU A 23 -13.04 14.05 -18.98
C LEU A 23 -12.02 13.82 -20.12
N ALA A 24 -10.94 13.10 -19.86
CA ALA A 24 -9.91 12.87 -20.86
C ALA A 24 -10.38 11.84 -21.89
N ARG A 25 -10.82 12.34 -23.05
CA ARG A 25 -11.13 11.53 -24.24
C ARG A 25 -9.90 10.78 -24.79
N ASN A 26 -8.70 11.18 -24.39
CA ASN A 26 -7.42 10.63 -24.85
C ASN A 26 -6.70 9.90 -23.71
N THR A 27 -6.63 8.57 -23.81
CA THR A 27 -6.12 7.65 -22.77
C THR A 27 -4.71 8.02 -22.29
N TRP A 28 -3.86 8.50 -23.21
CA TRP A 28 -2.48 8.85 -22.95
C TRP A 28 -2.30 10.05 -22.01
N VAL A 29 -3.07 11.11 -22.27
CA VAL A 29 -3.01 12.34 -21.47
C VAL A 29 -3.55 12.06 -20.08
N SER A 30 -4.60 11.23 -19.99
CA SER A 30 -5.16 10.79 -18.70
C SER A 30 -4.12 10.04 -17.86
N LEU A 31 -3.44 9.05 -18.45
CA LEU A 31 -2.50 8.19 -17.74
C LEU A 31 -1.28 8.98 -17.20
N VAL A 32 -0.72 9.86 -18.03
CA VAL A 32 0.40 10.73 -17.63
C VAL A 32 -0.03 11.74 -16.57
N LEU A 33 -1.22 12.33 -16.71
CA LEU A 33 -1.71 13.33 -15.77
C LEU A 33 -2.06 12.72 -14.41
N ILE A 34 -2.65 11.52 -14.37
CA ILE A 34 -2.90 10.75 -13.16
C ILE A 34 -1.59 10.43 -12.43
N ALA A 35 -0.58 9.97 -13.17
CA ALA A 35 0.75 9.68 -12.65
C ALA A 35 1.39 10.89 -11.98
N VAL A 36 1.42 12.03 -12.69
CA VAL A 36 1.98 13.29 -12.17
C VAL A 36 1.21 13.75 -10.93
N CYS A 37 -0.11 13.69 -10.96
CA CYS A 37 -0.99 14.10 -9.87
C CYS A 37 -0.75 13.26 -8.59
N LEU A 38 -0.66 11.93 -8.73
CA LEU A 38 -0.36 11.02 -7.63
C LEU A 38 1.04 11.21 -7.06
N LEU A 39 2.04 11.45 -7.92
CA LEU A 39 3.41 11.71 -7.47
C LEU A 39 3.52 13.03 -6.71
N ILE A 40 2.82 14.08 -7.17
CA ILE A 40 2.74 15.35 -6.45
C ILE A 40 2.05 15.14 -5.09
N ALA A 41 0.96 14.37 -5.03
CA ALA A 41 0.27 14.04 -3.78
C ALA A 41 1.19 13.31 -2.79
N LEU A 42 1.93 12.31 -3.26
CA LEU A 42 2.88 11.53 -2.47
C LEU A 42 4.09 12.37 -2.02
N ALA A 43 4.62 13.24 -2.89
CA ALA A 43 5.72 14.15 -2.55
C ALA A 43 5.30 15.19 -1.50
N LEU A 44 4.09 15.74 -1.61
CA LEU A 44 3.50 16.66 -0.63
C LEU A 44 3.27 15.98 0.73
N LEU A 45 2.79 14.73 0.71
CA LEU A 45 2.64 13.90 1.90
C LEU A 45 4.01 13.64 2.55
N GLY A 46 4.98 13.19 1.77
CA GLY A 46 6.34 12.88 2.22
C GLY A 46 7.08 14.09 2.80
N LYS A 47 6.92 15.27 2.20
CA LYS A 47 7.55 16.52 2.67
C LYS A 47 6.92 17.06 3.95
N ASN A 48 5.62 16.87 4.15
CA ASN A 48 4.87 17.43 5.28
C ASN A 48 4.39 16.37 6.29
N ILE A 49 5.04 15.20 6.33
CA ILE A 49 4.68 14.08 7.20
C ILE A 49 4.71 14.46 8.69
N SER A 50 5.67 15.30 9.12
CA SER A 50 5.77 15.79 10.50
C SER A 50 4.54 16.60 10.91
N LEU A 51 4.01 17.37 9.98
CA LEU A 51 2.89 18.26 10.19
C LEU A 51 1.55 17.51 10.20
N LEU A 52 1.40 16.43 9.42
CA LEU A 52 0.17 15.62 9.39
C LEU A 52 -0.03 14.72 10.60
N TYR A 53 1.07 14.25 11.18
CA TYR A 53 1.04 13.30 12.27
C TYR A 53 1.23 13.94 13.65
N ASN A 54 1.49 15.25 13.72
CA ASN A 54 1.85 15.94 14.96
C ASN A 54 2.96 15.20 15.73
N ILE A 55 3.91 14.63 14.98
CA ILE A 55 5.04 13.88 15.52
C ILE A 55 6.16 14.89 15.74
N THR A 56 6.59 15.06 16.99
CA THR A 56 7.80 15.81 17.35
C THR A 56 8.98 15.34 16.48
N ASP A 57 9.78 16.29 15.98
CA ASP A 57 10.79 16.06 14.94
C ASP A 57 11.85 14.98 15.26
N ASP A 58 11.94 14.55 16.53
CA ASP A 58 12.91 13.58 17.05
C ASP A 58 12.43 12.10 17.05
N ASN A 59 11.18 11.81 16.67
CA ASN A 59 10.66 10.44 16.76
C ASN A 59 11.24 9.53 15.64
N PRO A 60 11.91 8.40 15.95
CA PRO A 60 12.54 7.51 14.97
C PRO A 60 11.56 6.98 13.90
N ASN A 61 10.27 6.95 14.22
CA ASN A 61 9.20 6.49 13.34
C ASN A 61 8.95 7.39 12.12
N LYS A 62 9.39 8.65 12.14
CA LYS A 62 9.29 9.58 10.99
C LYS A 62 10.10 9.07 9.78
N LYS A 63 11.27 8.48 10.03
CA LYS A 63 12.12 7.89 8.98
C LYS A 63 11.44 6.69 8.33
N THR A 64 10.82 5.83 9.14
CA THR A 64 10.07 4.65 8.65
C THR A 64 8.91 5.05 7.74
N ILE A 65 8.05 5.98 8.18
CA ILE A 65 6.89 6.41 7.38
C ILE A 65 7.34 7.10 6.08
N ARG A 66 8.37 7.97 6.16
CA ARG A 66 8.92 8.64 4.97
C ARG A 66 9.50 7.63 3.98
N LEU A 67 10.23 6.64 4.46
CA LEU A 67 10.84 5.61 3.62
C LEU A 67 9.77 4.73 2.95
N VAL A 68 8.73 4.31 3.68
CA VAL A 68 7.58 3.58 3.09
C VAL A 68 6.88 4.43 2.02
N THR A 69 6.68 5.72 2.29
CA THR A 69 6.02 6.64 1.34
C THR A 69 6.85 6.83 0.08
N VAL A 70 8.17 7.04 0.22
CA VAL A 70 9.10 7.17 -0.91
C VAL A 70 9.18 5.87 -1.69
N PHE A 71 9.31 4.73 -1.02
CA PHE A 71 9.33 3.41 -1.65
C PHE A 71 8.07 3.18 -2.49
N ASN A 72 6.88 3.43 -1.92
CA ASN A 72 5.62 3.31 -2.64
C ASN A 72 5.55 4.25 -3.86
N ALA A 73 6.02 5.50 -3.71
CA ALA A 73 6.07 6.45 -4.81
C ALA A 73 7.02 6.01 -5.93
N VAL A 74 8.19 5.47 -5.59
CA VAL A 74 9.16 4.95 -6.55
C VAL A 74 8.62 3.72 -7.28
N CYS A 75 8.01 2.77 -6.56
CA CYS A 75 7.35 1.62 -7.18
C CYS A 75 6.24 2.06 -8.14
N PHE A 76 5.40 3.02 -7.72
CA PHE A 76 4.33 3.54 -8.56
C PHE A 76 4.86 4.21 -9.83
N LEU A 77 5.90 5.04 -9.71
CA LEU A 77 6.58 5.67 -10.84
C LEU A 77 7.17 4.61 -11.79
N ALA A 78 7.83 3.59 -11.25
CA ALA A 78 8.42 2.52 -12.05
C ALA A 78 7.36 1.77 -12.88
N VAL A 79 6.20 1.45 -12.27
CA VAL A 79 5.08 0.82 -12.98
C VAL A 79 4.57 1.70 -14.11
N ILE A 80 4.39 3.00 -13.86
CA ILE A 80 3.95 3.94 -14.91
C ILE A 80 4.95 4.01 -16.05
N ILE A 81 6.25 4.09 -15.76
CA ILE A 81 7.30 4.11 -16.77
C ILE A 81 7.23 2.84 -17.63
N ILE A 82 7.11 1.67 -17.00
CA ILE A 82 6.99 0.38 -17.71
C ILE A 82 5.76 0.36 -18.60
N VAL A 83 4.61 0.81 -18.10
CA VAL A 83 3.36 0.89 -18.88
C VAL A 83 3.54 1.84 -20.06
N VAL A 84 4.08 3.05 -19.85
CA VAL A 84 4.31 4.01 -20.93
C VAL A 84 5.28 3.45 -21.99
N LEU A 85 6.36 2.80 -21.57
CA LEU A 85 7.32 2.15 -22.49
C LEU A 85 6.68 1.00 -23.28
N ASN A 86 5.74 0.27 -22.66
CA ASN A 86 4.97 -0.76 -23.33
C ASN A 86 4.08 -0.17 -24.43
N VAL A 87 3.22 0.77 -24.06
CA VAL A 87 2.23 1.30 -25.01
C VAL A 87 2.93 2.13 -26.12
N THR A 88 4.05 2.81 -25.84
CA THR A 88 4.83 3.53 -26.86
C THR A 88 5.60 2.61 -27.82
N GLY A 89 5.50 1.29 -27.63
CA GLY A 89 6.10 0.29 -28.51
C GLY A 89 7.62 0.22 -28.43
N ARG A 90 8.25 0.90 -27.46
CA ARG A 90 9.70 0.82 -27.21
C ARG A 90 10.07 -0.53 -26.61
N ILE A 91 9.15 -1.13 -25.86
CA ILE A 91 9.25 -2.50 -25.32
C ILE A 91 7.92 -3.19 -25.61
N LYS A 92 7.89 -4.24 -26.43
CA LYS A 92 6.70 -5.11 -26.50
C LYS A 92 6.79 -6.11 -25.35
N LEU A 93 6.02 -5.91 -24.28
CA LEU A 93 5.85 -6.97 -23.29
C LEU A 93 4.90 -8.00 -23.91
N THR A 94 5.37 -9.23 -24.05
CA THR A 94 4.50 -10.39 -24.29
C THR A 94 3.66 -10.62 -23.02
N ASP A 95 2.45 -11.17 -23.16
CA ASP A 95 1.56 -11.52 -22.04
C ASP A 95 2.26 -12.25 -20.89
N ASN A 96 3.22 -13.13 -21.22
CA ASN A 96 4.03 -13.82 -20.22
C ASN A 96 4.92 -12.85 -19.42
N SER A 97 5.63 -11.93 -20.09
CA SER A 97 6.52 -10.98 -19.42
C SER A 97 5.76 -9.95 -18.57
N GLU A 98 4.56 -9.54 -18.99
CA GLU A 98 3.71 -8.63 -18.23
C GLU A 98 3.23 -9.30 -16.93
N SER A 99 2.76 -10.54 -17.02
CA SER A 99 2.27 -11.29 -15.87
C SER A 99 3.41 -11.69 -14.90
N MET A 100 4.62 -11.93 -15.42
CA MET A 100 5.84 -12.08 -14.60
C MET A 100 6.16 -10.79 -13.83
N LEU A 101 6.14 -9.63 -14.51
CA LEU A 101 6.35 -8.32 -13.88
C LEU A 101 5.30 -8.04 -12.80
N ALA A 102 4.02 -8.28 -13.07
CA ALA A 102 2.95 -8.07 -12.11
C ALA A 102 3.14 -8.93 -10.84
N SER A 103 3.53 -10.19 -11.01
CA SER A 103 3.81 -11.11 -9.89
C SER A 103 5.04 -10.66 -9.09
N ALA A 104 6.10 -10.22 -9.78
CA ALA A 104 7.30 -9.70 -9.14
C ALA A 104 7.01 -8.42 -8.31
N ILE A 105 6.26 -7.47 -8.89
CA ILE A 105 5.86 -6.24 -8.21
C ILE A 105 5.00 -6.57 -6.98
N THR A 106 4.01 -7.45 -7.13
CA THR A 106 3.13 -7.86 -6.02
C THR A 106 3.94 -8.49 -4.89
N SER A 107 4.88 -9.38 -5.22
CA SER A 107 5.76 -10.01 -4.23
C SER A 107 6.64 -8.99 -3.51
N LEU A 108 7.23 -8.06 -4.26
CA LEU A 108 8.06 -6.99 -3.71
C LEU A 108 7.25 -6.11 -2.74
N VAL A 109 6.03 -5.75 -3.12
CA VAL A 109 5.12 -4.96 -2.30
C VAL A 109 4.78 -5.70 -1.00
N ILE A 110 4.40 -6.97 -1.06
CA ILE A 110 4.08 -7.78 0.13
C ILE A 110 5.29 -7.85 1.08
N LEU A 111 6.46 -8.22 0.56
CA LEU A 111 7.68 -8.40 1.36
C LEU A 111 8.13 -7.10 2.03
N ILE A 112 8.14 -6.00 1.27
CA ILE A 112 8.66 -4.73 1.76
C ILE A 112 7.64 -4.07 2.69
N LEU A 113 6.37 -3.95 2.29
CA LEU A 113 5.34 -3.38 3.16
C LEU A 113 5.19 -4.19 4.45
N GLY A 114 5.20 -5.52 4.36
CA GLY A 114 5.16 -6.38 5.53
C GLY A 114 6.32 -6.16 6.48
N ASN A 115 7.56 -6.03 5.99
CA ASN A 115 8.70 -5.73 6.86
C ASN A 115 8.58 -4.37 7.57
N PHE A 116 7.84 -3.43 6.98
CA PHE A 116 7.61 -2.11 7.58
C PHE A 116 6.40 -2.05 8.51
N CYS A 117 5.36 -2.87 8.29
CA CYS A 117 4.14 -2.85 9.11
C CYS A 117 4.42 -2.90 10.63
N PRO A 118 5.25 -3.82 11.17
CA PRO A 118 5.52 -3.89 12.61
C PRO A 118 6.28 -2.69 13.18
N LYS A 119 6.94 -1.90 12.33
CA LYS A 119 7.75 -0.73 12.71
C LYS A 119 6.97 0.58 12.61
N LEU A 120 5.70 0.52 12.20
CA LEU A 120 4.85 1.69 12.20
C LEU A 120 4.47 2.03 13.65
N PRO A 121 4.44 3.31 14.03
CA PRO A 121 3.87 3.73 15.30
C PRO A 121 2.35 3.64 15.25
N TYR A 122 1.73 3.38 16.41
CA TYR A 122 0.28 3.49 16.52
C TYR A 122 -0.14 4.88 16.08
N SER A 123 -1.05 4.92 15.11
CA SER A 123 -1.54 6.17 14.58
C SER A 123 -2.94 5.98 14.01
N LYS A 124 -3.80 6.98 14.23
CA LYS A 124 -5.14 7.02 13.62
C LYS A 124 -5.10 7.19 12.11
N TYR A 125 -3.93 7.47 11.53
CA TYR A 125 -3.80 7.86 10.14
C TYR A 125 -2.98 6.89 9.26
N THR A 126 -2.21 5.94 9.80
CA THR A 126 -1.47 4.95 8.99
C THR A 126 -1.67 3.53 9.49
N GLY A 127 -1.65 2.59 8.54
CA GLY A 127 -1.79 1.16 8.81
C GLY A 127 -3.18 0.61 8.50
N LEU A 128 -3.42 -0.62 8.93
CA LEU A 128 -4.69 -1.32 8.77
C LEU A 128 -5.75 -0.69 9.68
N ARG A 129 -6.67 0.08 9.10
CA ARG A 129 -7.76 0.78 9.80
C ARG A 129 -9.03 -0.04 9.81
N LEU A 130 -9.18 -0.86 10.82
CA LEU A 130 -10.40 -1.59 11.11
C LEU A 130 -11.00 -1.02 12.39
N PRO A 131 -12.33 -1.03 12.58
CA PRO A 131 -12.95 -0.42 13.75
C PRO A 131 -12.36 -0.98 15.07
N TRP A 132 -12.01 -2.27 15.10
CA TRP A 132 -11.35 -2.90 16.23
C TRP A 132 -9.85 -2.57 16.38
N THR A 133 -9.11 -2.36 15.30
CA THR A 133 -7.69 -1.94 15.40
C THR A 133 -7.52 -0.48 15.78
N LEU A 134 -8.56 0.35 15.59
CA LEU A 134 -8.57 1.73 16.06
C LEU A 134 -8.99 1.84 17.53
N ALA A 135 -9.79 0.89 18.02
CA ALA A 135 -10.29 0.87 19.39
C ALA A 135 -9.21 0.48 20.43
N ASP A 136 -8.29 -0.42 20.07
CA ASP A 136 -7.24 -0.91 20.98
C ASP A 136 -5.85 -0.86 20.32
N GLU A 137 -4.92 -0.12 20.95
CA GLU A 137 -3.52 0.00 20.49
C GLU A 137 -2.82 -1.35 20.45
N ALA A 138 -3.06 -2.22 21.42
CA ALA A 138 -2.38 -3.51 21.45
C ALA A 138 -2.95 -4.48 20.39
N THR A 139 -4.23 -4.34 20.01
CA THR A 139 -4.80 -5.01 18.83
C THR A 139 -4.19 -4.47 17.53
N TRP A 140 -3.92 -3.16 17.45
CA TRP A 140 -3.23 -2.54 16.32
C TRP A 140 -1.79 -3.07 16.15
N ILE A 141 -1.01 -3.13 17.24
CA ILE A 141 0.35 -3.65 17.23
C ILE A 141 0.36 -5.12 16.81
N LEU A 142 -0.57 -5.92 17.33
CA LEU A 142 -0.71 -7.33 16.96
C LEU A 142 -1.00 -7.49 15.46
N ALA A 143 -1.96 -6.73 14.92
CA ALA A 143 -2.34 -6.79 13.49
C ALA A 143 -1.13 -6.49 12.58
N HIS A 144 -0.37 -5.45 12.90
CA HIS A 144 0.79 -5.04 12.12
C HIS A 144 1.99 -5.98 12.26
N ARG A 145 2.13 -6.62 13.43
CA ARG A 145 3.12 -7.67 13.65
C ARG A 145 2.79 -8.93 12.85
N ILE A 146 1.52 -9.31 12.79
CA ILE A 146 1.05 -10.43 11.95
C ILE A 146 1.30 -10.13 10.48
N LEU A 147 0.95 -8.93 9.99
CA LEU A 147 1.26 -8.50 8.61
C LEU A 147 2.74 -8.69 8.28
N GLY A 148 3.64 -8.35 9.21
CA GLY A 148 5.07 -8.54 8.98
C GLY A 148 5.50 -10.00 8.97
N TYR A 149 5.01 -10.83 9.88
CA TYR A 149 5.39 -12.25 9.91
C TYR A 149 4.84 -13.03 8.72
N THR A 150 3.62 -12.72 8.26
CA THR A 150 2.97 -13.43 7.15
C THR A 150 3.43 -12.95 5.77
N ALA A 151 4.05 -11.75 5.70
CA ALA A 151 4.54 -11.21 4.44
C ALA A 151 5.66 -12.04 3.82
N ILE A 152 6.60 -12.56 4.62
CA ILE A 152 7.70 -13.38 4.12
C ILE A 152 7.18 -14.67 3.45
N PRO A 153 6.40 -15.54 4.12
CA PRO A 153 5.94 -16.78 3.50
C PRO A 153 5.03 -16.54 2.30
N ILE A 154 4.18 -15.51 2.33
CA ILE A 154 3.26 -15.21 1.21
C ILE A 154 3.98 -14.54 0.03
N GLY A 155 4.92 -13.64 0.31
CA GLY A 155 5.74 -13.01 -0.73
C GLY A 155 6.64 -14.03 -1.42
N VAL A 156 7.24 -14.95 -0.66
CA VAL A 156 8.06 -16.04 -1.22
C VAL A 156 7.20 -17.03 -2.01
N SER A 157 6.01 -17.41 -1.51
CA SER A 157 5.13 -18.30 -2.28
C SER A 157 4.71 -17.69 -3.62
N ASN A 158 4.51 -16.38 -3.66
CA ASN A 158 4.20 -15.67 -4.91
C ASN A 158 5.39 -15.64 -5.89
N ILE A 159 6.63 -15.54 -5.40
CA ILE A 159 7.83 -15.68 -6.24
C ILE A 159 7.95 -17.12 -6.79
N ILE A 160 7.67 -18.13 -5.98
CA ILE A 160 7.69 -19.53 -6.43
C ILE A 160 6.63 -19.74 -7.52
N ALA A 161 5.40 -19.28 -7.26
CA ALA A 161 4.29 -19.35 -8.21
C ALA A 161 4.62 -18.65 -9.54
N MET A 162 5.37 -17.55 -9.50
CA MET A 162 5.82 -16.84 -10.70
C MET A 162 6.67 -17.72 -11.63
N PHE A 163 7.52 -18.60 -11.09
CA PHE A 163 8.36 -19.52 -11.86
C PHE A 163 7.69 -20.86 -12.16
N THR A 164 6.73 -21.30 -11.35
CA THR A 164 6.04 -22.59 -11.52
C THR A 164 4.93 -22.52 -12.56
N PHE A 165 4.09 -21.49 -12.53
CA PHE A 165 2.94 -21.38 -13.43
C PHE A 165 3.32 -20.73 -14.75
N HIS A 166 3.24 -21.52 -15.83
CA HIS A 166 3.44 -21.06 -17.20
C HIS A 166 2.20 -20.36 -17.77
N GLU A 167 1.01 -20.74 -17.30
CA GLU A 167 -0.25 -20.11 -17.65
C GLU A 167 -0.43 -18.74 -16.97
N THR A 168 -0.58 -17.70 -17.78
CA THR A 168 -0.64 -16.29 -17.32
C THR A 168 -1.85 -16.03 -16.42
N THR A 169 -3.01 -16.61 -16.75
CA THR A 169 -4.25 -16.46 -15.97
C THR A 169 -4.12 -17.02 -14.56
N ILE A 170 -3.53 -18.22 -14.43
CA ILE A 170 -3.34 -18.88 -13.13
C ILE A 170 -2.35 -18.09 -12.27
N ARG A 171 -1.24 -17.65 -12.88
CA ARG A 171 -0.22 -16.86 -12.19
C ARG A 171 -0.78 -15.54 -11.67
N ASN A 172 -1.52 -14.80 -12.49
CA ASN A 172 -2.14 -13.54 -12.08
C ASN A 172 -3.19 -13.76 -10.98
N GLY A 173 -4.01 -14.80 -11.11
CA GLY A 173 -4.99 -15.17 -10.09
C GLY A 173 -4.32 -15.50 -8.75
N PHE A 174 -3.20 -16.23 -8.78
CA PHE A 174 -2.43 -16.54 -7.57
C PHE A 174 -1.84 -15.27 -6.94
N ALA A 175 -1.26 -14.37 -7.73
CA ALA A 175 -0.67 -13.13 -7.21
C ALA A 175 -1.72 -12.25 -6.49
N VAL A 176 -2.89 -12.06 -7.11
CA VAL A 176 -3.99 -11.31 -6.50
C VAL A 176 -4.53 -12.04 -5.27
N GLY A 177 -4.72 -13.36 -5.36
CA GLY A 177 -5.19 -14.19 -4.25
C GLY A 177 -4.26 -14.15 -3.06
N ALA A 178 -2.94 -14.22 -3.27
CA ALA A 178 -1.92 -14.13 -2.24
C ALA A 178 -1.95 -12.77 -1.54
N PHE A 179 -2.09 -11.68 -2.29
CA PHE A 179 -2.21 -10.33 -1.72
C PHE A 179 -3.48 -10.18 -0.85
N LEU A 180 -4.62 -10.63 -1.36
CA LEU A 180 -5.89 -10.58 -0.61
C LEU A 180 -5.84 -11.45 0.65
N LEU A 181 -5.28 -12.65 0.53
CA LEU A 181 -5.12 -13.58 1.65
C LEU A 181 -4.19 -12.99 2.72
N TRP A 182 -3.10 -12.32 2.33
CA TRP A 182 -2.20 -11.64 3.26
C TRP A 182 -2.91 -10.58 4.10
N VAL A 183 -3.73 -9.74 3.46
CA VAL A 183 -4.53 -8.72 4.13
C VAL A 183 -5.64 -9.36 4.99
N ALA A 184 -6.29 -10.41 4.48
CA ALA A 184 -7.37 -11.13 5.17
C ALA A 184 -6.90 -11.83 6.45
N ILE A 185 -5.72 -12.45 6.43
CA ILE A 185 -5.15 -13.10 7.63
C ILE A 185 -4.94 -12.07 8.74
N ALA A 186 -4.37 -10.91 8.42
CA ALA A 186 -4.15 -9.86 9.40
C ALA A 186 -5.46 -9.28 9.96
N SER A 187 -6.47 -9.08 9.11
CA SER A 187 -7.77 -8.55 9.53
C SER A 187 -8.54 -9.56 10.40
N LEU A 188 -8.57 -10.84 10.04
CA LEU A 188 -9.27 -11.89 10.79
C LEU A 188 -8.64 -12.13 12.17
N ILE A 189 -7.31 -12.27 12.23
CA ILE A 189 -6.65 -12.54 13.51
C ILE A 189 -6.76 -11.32 14.45
N SER A 190 -6.67 -10.10 13.92
CA SER A 190 -6.90 -8.90 14.73
C SER A 190 -8.33 -8.78 15.26
N LEU A 191 -9.32 -9.24 14.49
CA LEU A 191 -10.72 -9.29 14.94
C LEU A 191 -10.89 -10.31 16.08
N VAL A 192 -10.37 -11.53 15.93
CA VAL A 192 -10.47 -12.58 16.96
C VAL A 192 -9.77 -12.13 18.25
N ALA A 193 -8.61 -11.50 18.14
CA ALA A 193 -7.89 -10.98 19.30
C ALA A 193 -8.68 -9.89 20.05
N PHE A 194 -9.36 -9.01 19.31
CA PHE A 194 -10.21 -7.97 19.89
C PHE A 194 -11.40 -8.56 20.66
N TYR A 195 -12.13 -9.50 20.06
CA TYR A 195 -13.26 -10.15 20.73
C TYR A 195 -12.85 -10.92 21.99
N LYS A 196 -11.70 -11.63 21.94
CA LYS A 196 -11.18 -12.32 23.12
C LYS A 196 -10.81 -11.36 24.26
N ARG A 197 -10.38 -10.14 23.94
CA ARG A 197 -10.06 -9.11 24.93
C ARG A 197 -11.31 -8.47 25.52
N GLY A 198 -12.30 -8.15 24.70
CA GLY A 198 -13.61 -7.68 25.16
C GLY A 198 -14.32 -8.69 26.07
N ALA A 199 -14.13 -9.99 25.82
CA ALA A 199 -14.67 -11.05 26.69
C ALA A 199 -13.95 -11.20 28.04
N ASN A 200 -12.68 -10.80 28.14
CA ASN A 200 -11.86 -10.94 29.35
C ASN A 200 -11.85 -9.68 30.24
N ASN A 201 -12.19 -8.50 29.72
CA ASN A 201 -12.32 -7.25 30.47
C ASN A 201 -13.70 -6.60 30.26
N PRO A 202 -14.76 -7.08 30.95
CA PRO A 202 -16.10 -6.53 30.82
C PRO A 202 -16.29 -5.14 31.48
N ASN A 203 -15.27 -4.58 32.15
CA ASN A 203 -15.38 -3.37 32.98
C ASN A 203 -14.78 -2.09 32.35
N GLU A 204 -14.36 -2.11 31.08
CA GLU A 204 -13.76 -0.94 30.39
C GLU A 204 -14.69 -0.27 29.36
N TYR A 205 -15.98 -0.60 29.35
CA TYR A 205 -16.99 0.04 28.49
C TYR A 205 -18.09 0.72 29.31
#